data_AF-A0A6C2YKN8-F1
#
_entry.id   AF-A0A6C2YKN8-F1
#
_cell.length_a   1.000
_cell.length_b   1.000
_cell.length_c   1.000
_cell.angle_alpha   90.00
_cell.angle_beta   90.00
_cell.angle_gamma   90.00
#
_symmetry.space_group_name_H-M   'P 1'
#
loop_
_entity.id
_entity.type
_entity.pdbx_description
1 polymer ?
#
loop_
_entity_poly.entity_id
_entity_poly.type
_entity_poly.pdbx_seq_one_letter_code
_entity_poly.pdbx_strand_id
1 'polypeptide(L)'
;MIRNLLTISGLALICAVVGAQSPPQLSVLDQNRLLQRNRELLRELVGRSLELAKSTDPLAKLGSCQPIVAKLTDEIRIASEANDLPRVIELGKHLDKLLLDGVTPNVQRARGRITRGSQDERKFIEVRDQILQSVAPIESAIPANSRSGQGRELSELRQLLQDAQNQIRKASGF
;
A
#
# COMPACT_ATOMS: atom_id res chain seq x y z
N MET A 1 -50.43 -26.58 11.66
CA MET A 1 -49.62 -25.49 12.25
C MET A 1 -48.40 -26.04 13.02
N ILE A 2 -47.58 -26.91 12.41
CA ILE A 2 -46.42 -27.56 13.10
C ILE A 2 -45.13 -27.48 12.26
N ARG A 3 -45.13 -26.75 11.13
CA ARG A 3 -44.03 -26.80 10.13
C ARG A 3 -43.05 -25.60 10.16
N ASN A 4 -43.22 -24.67 11.11
CA ASN A 4 -42.41 -23.44 11.20
C ASN A 4 -41.49 -23.36 12.43
N LEU A 5 -41.36 -24.44 13.22
CA LEU A 5 -40.58 -24.45 14.47
C LEU A 5 -39.18 -25.07 14.34
N LEU A 6 -38.81 -25.59 13.16
CA LEU A 6 -37.59 -26.40 12.96
C LEU A 6 -36.41 -25.65 12.34
N THR A 7 -36.59 -24.39 11.90
CA THR A 7 -35.52 -23.62 11.22
C THR A 7 -34.71 -22.71 12.15
N ILE A 8 -35.10 -22.54 13.42
CA ILE A 8 -34.42 -21.62 14.34
C ILE A 8 -33.29 -22.30 15.12
N SER A 9 -33.27 -23.63 15.24
CA SER A 9 -32.26 -24.33 16.04
C SER A 9 -30.90 -24.57 15.34
N GLY A 10 -30.80 -24.30 14.03
CA GLY A 10 -29.56 -24.50 13.26
C GLY A 10 -28.57 -23.32 13.30
N LEU A 11 -29.03 -22.11 13.64
CA LEU A 11 -28.19 -20.91 13.58
C LEU A 11 -27.37 -20.68 14.86
N ALA A 12 -27.81 -21.23 16.00
CA ALA A 12 -27.15 -21.02 17.28
C ALA A 12 -25.84 -21.83 17.44
N LEU A 13 -25.67 -22.92 16.69
CA LEU A 13 -24.48 -23.78 16.80
C LEU A 13 -23.26 -23.25 16.01
N ILE A 14 -23.47 -22.35 15.04
CA ILE A 14 -22.39 -21.84 14.19
C ILE A 14 -21.62 -20.68 14.85
N CYS A 15 -22.26 -19.91 15.74
CA CYS A 15 -21.61 -18.79 16.44
C CYS A 15 -20.56 -19.25 17.47
N ALA A 16 -20.64 -20.48 17.99
CA ALA A 16 -19.70 -20.97 19.00
C ALA A 16 -18.32 -21.35 18.43
N VAL A 17 -18.23 -21.68 17.14
CA VAL A 17 -16.99 -22.19 16.52
C VAL A 17 -16.04 -21.07 16.08
N VAL A 18 -16.55 -19.84 15.90
CA VAL A 18 -15.71 -18.68 15.51
C VAL A 18 -14.99 -18.05 16.71
N GLY A 19 -15.53 -18.17 17.92
CA GLY A 19 -14.91 -17.60 19.14
C GLY A 19 -13.69 -18.36 19.67
N ALA A 20 -13.46 -19.61 19.24
CA ALA A 20 -12.35 -20.43 19.71
C ALA A 20 -11.03 -20.19 18.96
N GLN A 21 -11.06 -19.48 17.83
CA GLN A 21 -9.86 -19.07 17.11
C GLN A 21 -9.44 -17.68 17.59
N SER A 22 -8.99 -17.60 18.85
CA SER A 22 -8.28 -16.39 19.28
C SER A 22 -7.03 -16.26 18.42
N PRO A 23 -6.81 -15.14 17.71
CA PRO A 23 -5.55 -14.92 17.02
C PRO A 23 -4.42 -15.06 18.05
N PRO A 24 -3.26 -15.63 17.66
CA PRO A 24 -2.15 -15.79 18.58
C PRO A 24 -1.85 -14.44 19.24
N GLN A 25 -1.91 -14.40 20.58
CA GLN A 25 -1.62 -13.18 21.31
C GLN A 25 -0.15 -12.86 21.11
N LEU A 26 0.12 -11.72 20.47
CA LEU A 26 1.47 -11.19 20.32
C LEU A 26 2.10 -10.95 21.70
N SER A 27 3.40 -11.20 21.82
CA SER A 27 4.12 -10.87 23.05
C SER A 27 4.06 -9.37 23.31
N VAL A 28 4.14 -8.95 24.57
CA VAL A 28 4.17 -7.52 24.95
C VAL A 28 5.31 -6.78 24.23
N LEU A 29 6.43 -7.46 24.00
CA LEU A 29 7.58 -6.92 23.28
C LEU A 29 7.25 -6.68 21.80
N ASP A 30 6.59 -7.65 21.14
CA ASP A 30 6.17 -7.51 19.75
C ASP A 30 5.11 -6.41 19.58
N GLN A 31 4.17 -6.31 20.52
CA GLN A 31 3.16 -5.24 20.53
C GLN A 31 3.81 -3.86 20.66
N ASN A 32 4.78 -3.70 21.57
CA ASN A 32 5.50 -2.44 21.73
C ASN A 32 6.28 -2.08 20.46
N ARG A 33 6.97 -3.06 19.86
CA ARG A 33 7.71 -2.87 18.60
C ARG A 33 6.78 -2.44 17.45
N LEU A 34 5.63 -3.09 17.29
CA LEU A 34 4.63 -2.73 16.27
C LEU A 34 4.06 -1.32 16.53
N LEU A 35 3.76 -0.99 17.77
CA LEU A 35 3.28 0.35 18.14
C LEU A 35 4.29 1.43 17.80
N GLN A 36 5.58 1.21 18.10
CA GLN A 36 6.66 2.15 17.76
C GLN A 36 6.78 2.33 16.24
N ARG A 37 6.87 1.23 15.47
CA ARG A 37 6.95 1.28 14.00
C ARG A 37 5.74 1.97 13.38
N ASN A 38 4.54 1.64 13.85
CA ASN A 38 3.31 2.28 13.37
C ASN A 38 3.28 3.77 13.70
N ARG A 39 3.73 4.17 14.89
CA ARG A 39 3.77 5.58 15.29
C ARG A 39 4.73 6.38 14.43
N GLU A 40 5.89 5.84 14.10
CA GLU A 40 6.87 6.48 13.21
C GLU A 40 6.33 6.61 11.79
N LEU A 41 5.77 5.51 11.25
CA LEU A 41 5.15 5.52 9.94
C LEU A 41 4.02 6.56 9.87
N LEU A 42 3.09 6.54 10.83
CA LEU A 42 1.98 7.50 10.88
C LEU A 42 2.46 8.94 11.04
N ARG A 43 3.50 9.20 11.84
CA ARG A 43 4.06 10.55 11.98
C ARG A 43 4.59 11.05 10.64
N GLU A 44 5.33 10.22 9.91
CA GLU A 44 5.84 10.58 8.58
C GLU A 44 4.68 10.80 7.60
N LEU A 45 3.72 9.86 7.53
CA LEU A 45 2.56 9.95 6.64
C LEU A 45 1.72 11.22 6.92
N VAL A 46 1.47 11.54 8.18
CA VAL A 46 0.71 12.74 8.57
C VAL A 46 1.51 14.00 8.26
N GLY A 47 2.80 14.04 8.62
CA GLY A 47 3.68 15.18 8.31
C GLY A 47 3.70 15.49 6.81
N ARG A 48 3.90 14.47 5.97
CA ARG A 48 3.94 14.62 4.52
C ARG A 48 2.59 14.91 3.90
N SER A 49 1.49 14.38 4.44
CA SER A 49 0.15 14.73 3.93
C SER A 49 -0.22 16.18 4.21
N LEU A 50 0.26 16.76 5.32
CA LEU A 50 0.12 18.20 5.59
C LEU A 50 0.94 19.05 4.61
N GLU A 51 2.16 18.63 4.26
CA GLU A 51 2.96 19.28 3.20
C GLU A 51 2.25 19.20 1.84
N LEU A 52 1.72 18.02 1.51
CA LEU A 52 0.96 17.77 0.28
C LEU A 52 -0.29 18.66 0.19
N ALA A 53 -0.99 18.85 1.31
CA ALA A 53 -2.19 19.68 1.39
C ALA A 53 -1.90 21.18 1.20
N LYS A 54 -0.71 21.65 1.62
CA LYS A 54 -0.28 23.04 1.44
C LYS A 54 0.12 23.36 0.00
N SER A 55 0.58 22.37 -0.76
CA SER A 55 1.00 22.57 -2.14
C SER A 55 -0.21 22.73 -3.07
N THR A 56 -0.11 23.61 -4.06
CA THR A 56 -1.07 23.76 -5.16
C THR A 56 -0.48 23.32 -6.50
N ASP A 57 0.85 23.23 -6.59
CA ASP A 57 1.57 22.81 -7.78
C ASP A 57 1.63 21.27 -7.88
N PRO A 58 1.16 20.67 -9.00
CA PRO A 58 1.18 19.22 -9.18
C PRO A 58 2.57 18.58 -9.11
N LEU A 59 3.62 19.26 -9.59
CA LEU A 59 4.98 18.73 -9.54
C LEU A 59 5.51 18.72 -8.10
N ALA A 60 5.28 19.78 -7.34
CA ALA A 60 5.57 19.81 -5.91
C ALA A 60 4.77 18.74 -5.14
N LYS A 61 3.48 18.56 -5.45
CA LYS A 61 2.66 17.49 -4.86
C LYS A 61 3.23 16.10 -5.13
N LEU A 62 3.63 15.87 -6.38
CA LEU A 62 4.29 14.62 -6.78
C LEU A 62 5.59 14.40 -5.99
N GLY A 63 6.39 15.46 -5.83
CA GLY A 63 7.61 15.44 -5.01
C GLY A 63 7.33 15.09 -3.53
N SER A 64 6.22 15.58 -2.96
CA SER A 64 5.81 15.22 -1.60
C SER A 64 5.35 13.77 -1.45
N CYS A 65 4.89 13.13 -2.54
CA CYS A 65 4.51 11.71 -2.52
C CYS A 65 5.72 10.76 -2.54
N GLN A 66 6.84 11.17 -3.13
CA GLN A 66 8.05 10.34 -3.26
C GLN A 66 8.56 9.78 -1.90
N PRO A 67 8.76 10.59 -0.84
CA PRO A 67 9.25 10.06 0.43
C PRO A 67 8.22 9.13 1.11
N ILE A 68 6.92 9.37 0.91
CA ILE A 68 5.85 8.52 1.42
C ILE A 68 5.91 7.13 0.76
N VAL A 69 6.06 7.09 -0.57
CA VAL A 69 6.24 5.86 -1.34
C VAL A 69 7.47 5.11 -0.84
N ALA A 70 8.62 5.79 -0.74
CA ALA A 70 9.88 5.19 -0.29
C ALA A 70 9.76 4.57 1.12
N LYS A 71 9.08 5.26 2.05
CA LYS A 71 8.88 4.75 3.41
C LYS A 71 7.96 3.53 3.44
N LEU A 72 6.85 3.55 2.70
CA LEU A 72 5.97 2.38 2.60
C LEU A 72 6.69 1.19 1.95
N THR A 73 7.49 1.44 0.92
CA THR A 73 8.25 0.38 0.24
C THR A 73 9.28 -0.27 1.16
N ASP A 74 9.94 0.53 2.00
CA ASP A 74 10.89 0.00 3.00
C ASP A 74 10.19 -0.82 4.08
N GLU A 75 9.04 -0.36 4.59
CA GLU A 75 8.27 -1.13 5.58
C GLU A 75 7.72 -2.45 5.01
N ILE A 76 7.31 -2.48 3.74
CA ILE A 76 6.91 -3.71 3.03
C ILE A 76 8.08 -4.67 2.93
N ARG A 77 9.28 -4.17 2.56
CA ARG A 77 10.49 -5.00 2.49
C ARG A 77 10.83 -5.60 3.86
N ILE A 78 10.83 -4.80 4.92
CA ILE A 78 11.08 -5.27 6.29
C ILE A 78 10.05 -6.32 6.72
N ALA A 79 8.76 -6.11 6.40
CA ALA A 79 7.71 -7.08 6.70
C ALA A 79 7.91 -8.40 5.93
N SER A 80 8.31 -8.31 4.65
CA SER A 80 8.58 -9.50 3.84
C SER A 80 9.79 -10.29 4.35
N GLU A 81 10.87 -9.62 4.70
CA GLU A 81 12.06 -10.24 5.32
C GLU A 81 11.74 -10.95 6.64
N ALA A 82 10.77 -10.41 7.39
CA ALA A 82 10.25 -11.03 8.62
C ALA A 82 9.20 -12.13 8.38
N ASN A 83 8.86 -12.44 7.11
CA ASN A 83 7.76 -13.34 6.74
C ASN A 83 6.39 -12.91 7.31
N ASP A 84 6.19 -11.62 7.60
CA ASP A 84 4.93 -11.05 8.07
C ASP A 84 4.02 -10.75 6.86
N LEU A 85 3.51 -11.82 6.25
CA LEU A 85 2.69 -11.74 5.04
C LEU A 85 1.40 -10.91 5.21
N PRO A 86 0.65 -11.00 6.33
CA PRO A 86 -0.50 -10.12 6.55
C PRO A 86 -0.11 -8.64 6.49
N ARG A 87 1.04 -8.28 7.08
CA ARG A 87 1.53 -6.90 7.06
C ARG A 87 2.00 -6.47 5.67
N VAL A 88 2.65 -7.36 4.91
CA VAL A 88 2.99 -7.10 3.49
C VAL A 88 1.72 -6.78 2.70
N ILE A 89 0.66 -7.55 2.89
CA ILE A 89 -0.62 -7.35 2.19
C ILE A 89 -1.25 -6.00 2.58
N GLU A 90 -1.33 -5.71 3.88
CA GLU A 90 -1.88 -4.45 4.40
C GLU A 90 -1.14 -3.23 3.83
N LEU A 91 0.18 -3.20 3.99
CA LEU A 91 1.00 -2.08 3.51
C LEU A 91 1.02 -1.99 2.00
N GLY A 92 1.00 -3.11 1.29
CA GLY A 92 0.90 -3.16 -0.16
C GLY A 92 -0.38 -2.54 -0.69
N LYS A 93 -1.53 -2.80 -0.05
CA LYS A 93 -2.82 -2.16 -0.38
C LYS A 93 -2.78 -0.65 -0.14
N HIS A 94 -2.12 -0.20 0.93
CA HIS A 94 -1.92 1.23 1.18
C HIS A 94 -1.01 1.89 0.13
N LEU A 95 0.05 1.21 -0.28
CA LEU A 95 0.93 1.68 -1.33
C LEU A 95 0.20 1.78 -2.68
N ASP A 96 -0.54 0.74 -3.08
CA ASP A 96 -1.36 0.76 -4.30
C ASP A 96 -2.30 1.98 -4.31
N LYS A 97 -3.04 2.19 -3.22
CA LYS A 97 -3.93 3.35 -3.09
C LYS A 97 -3.18 4.68 -3.20
N LEU A 98 -2.02 4.80 -2.58
CA LEU A 98 -1.18 6.00 -2.70
C LEU A 98 -0.72 6.22 -4.16
N LEU A 99 -0.33 5.17 -4.87
CA LEU A 99 0.10 5.26 -6.26
C LEU A 99 -1.06 5.67 -7.19
N LEU A 100 -2.24 5.10 -7.00
CA LEU A 100 -3.42 5.37 -7.82
C LEU A 100 -4.06 6.72 -7.50
N ASP A 101 -4.27 7.05 -6.23
CA ASP A 101 -5.01 8.26 -5.83
C ASP A 101 -4.09 9.48 -5.61
N GLY A 102 -2.86 9.23 -5.17
CA GLY A 102 -1.90 10.27 -4.77
C GLY A 102 -0.86 10.59 -5.85
N VAL A 103 -0.30 9.58 -6.52
CA VAL A 103 0.78 9.78 -7.49
C VAL A 103 0.23 10.00 -8.89
N THR A 104 -0.53 9.04 -9.42
CA THR A 104 -0.97 9.03 -10.84
C THR A 104 -1.67 10.32 -11.28
N PRO A 105 -2.62 10.89 -10.51
CA PRO A 105 -3.31 12.12 -10.93
C PRO A 105 -2.37 13.33 -10.90
N ASN A 106 -1.39 13.36 -10.00
CA ASN A 106 -0.41 14.44 -9.95
C ASN A 106 0.62 14.31 -11.07
N VAL A 107 1.02 13.08 -11.45
CA VAL A 107 1.82 12.83 -12.66
C VAL A 107 1.12 13.36 -13.91
N GLN A 108 -0.16 13.00 -14.09
CA GLN A 108 -0.94 13.43 -15.24
C GLN A 108 -1.09 14.97 -15.31
N ARG A 109 -1.43 15.61 -14.18
CA ARG A 109 -1.57 17.08 -14.10
C ARG A 109 -0.24 17.81 -14.31
N ALA A 110 0.86 17.30 -13.73
CA ALA A 110 2.18 17.89 -13.90
C ALA A 110 2.61 17.80 -15.38
N ARG A 111 2.51 16.62 -16.00
CA ARG A 111 2.85 16.42 -17.41
C ARG A 111 2.09 17.37 -18.33
N GLY A 112 0.80 17.62 -18.07
CA GLY A 112 -0.04 18.53 -18.85
C GLY A 112 0.33 20.01 -18.74
N ARG A 113 1.13 20.41 -17.74
CA ARG A 113 1.56 21.80 -17.51
C ARG A 113 3.03 22.05 -17.88
N ILE A 114 3.83 20.98 -17.97
CA ILE A 114 5.27 21.08 -18.16
C ILE A 114 5.63 21.16 -19.65
N THR A 115 6.32 22.23 -20.02
CA THR A 115 6.91 22.42 -21.34
C THR A 115 8.06 21.45 -21.57
N ARG A 116 8.11 20.84 -22.77
CA ARG A 116 9.21 19.94 -23.17
C ARG A 116 10.55 20.69 -23.23
N GLY A 117 11.63 20.04 -22.82
CA GLY A 117 12.99 20.57 -22.71
C GLY A 117 13.24 21.46 -21.49
N SER A 118 12.21 21.76 -20.70
CA SER A 118 12.34 22.65 -19.54
C SER A 118 13.11 21.99 -18.37
N GLN A 119 13.54 22.82 -17.42
CA GLN A 119 14.09 22.31 -16.15
C GLN A 119 13.03 21.52 -15.36
N ASP A 120 11.77 21.95 -15.40
CA ASP A 120 10.67 21.25 -14.74
C ASP A 120 10.42 19.86 -15.34
N GLU A 121 10.62 19.68 -16.65
CA GLU A 121 10.55 18.35 -17.26
C GLU A 121 11.62 17.41 -16.73
N ARG A 122 12.86 17.89 -16.56
CA ARG A 122 13.94 17.10 -15.97
C ARG A 122 13.60 16.68 -14.54
N LYS A 123 13.13 17.64 -13.72
CA LYS A 123 12.71 17.38 -12.35
C LYS A 123 11.52 16.40 -12.28
N PHE A 124 10.56 16.55 -13.20
CA PHE A 124 9.42 15.64 -13.30
C PHE A 124 9.84 14.21 -13.62
N ILE A 125 10.72 14.04 -14.61
CA ILE A 125 11.27 12.72 -14.98
C ILE A 125 12.00 12.12 -13.79
N GLU A 126 12.86 12.90 -13.12
CA GLU A 126 13.61 12.45 -11.95
C GLU A 126 12.68 11.94 -10.83
N VAL A 127 11.68 12.74 -10.42
CA VAL A 127 10.77 12.35 -9.33
C VAL A 127 9.93 11.13 -9.73
N ARG A 128 9.44 11.07 -10.97
CA ARG A 128 8.71 9.90 -11.48
C ARG A 128 9.58 8.65 -11.41
N ASP A 129 10.82 8.74 -11.88
CA ASP A 129 11.72 7.60 -11.95
C ASP A 129 12.12 7.14 -10.55
N GLN A 130 12.35 8.05 -9.61
CA GLN A 130 12.57 7.71 -8.20
C GLN A 130 11.38 6.95 -7.59
N ILE A 131 10.13 7.38 -7.88
CA ILE A 131 8.93 6.66 -7.42
C ILE A 131 8.89 5.25 -8.02
N LEU A 132 9.07 5.12 -9.34
CA LEU A 132 9.05 3.81 -10.01
C LEU A 132 10.17 2.88 -9.51
N GLN A 133 11.38 3.42 -9.32
CA GLN A 133 12.52 2.70 -8.77
C GLN A 133 12.30 2.25 -7.32
N SER A 134 11.54 3.01 -6.53
CA SER A 134 11.20 2.62 -5.15
C SER A 134 10.21 1.46 -5.09
N VAL A 135 9.28 1.37 -6.04
CA VAL A 135 8.25 0.32 -6.07
C VAL A 135 8.74 -0.97 -6.71
N ALA A 136 9.61 -0.89 -7.73
CA ALA A 136 10.05 -2.08 -8.49
C ALA A 136 10.62 -3.23 -7.62
N PRO A 137 11.42 -2.99 -6.56
CA PRO A 137 11.94 -4.06 -5.71
C PRO A 137 10.88 -4.81 -4.90
N ILE A 138 9.68 -4.24 -4.69
CA ILE A 138 8.63 -4.91 -3.92
C ILE A 138 8.12 -6.15 -4.63
N GLU A 139 8.01 -6.12 -5.95
CA GLU A 139 7.43 -7.22 -6.71
C GLU A 139 8.22 -8.52 -6.55
N SER A 140 9.56 -8.39 -6.45
CA SER A 140 10.48 -9.48 -6.16
C SER A 140 10.58 -9.79 -4.67
N ALA A 141 10.35 -8.81 -3.79
CA ALA A 141 10.30 -9.02 -2.35
C ALA A 141 9.04 -9.77 -1.89
N ILE A 142 7.91 -9.64 -2.60
CA ILE A 142 6.70 -10.41 -2.30
C ILE A 142 6.95 -11.88 -2.67
N PRO A 143 6.77 -12.84 -1.74
CA PRO A 143 6.98 -14.25 -2.03
C PRO A 143 6.08 -14.75 -3.17
N ALA A 144 6.65 -15.48 -4.13
CA ALA A 144 5.87 -16.07 -5.24
C ALA A 144 4.96 -17.21 -4.77
N ASN A 145 5.40 -17.97 -3.75
CA ASN A 145 4.76 -19.20 -3.30
C ASN A 145 4.56 -19.13 -1.79
N SER A 146 3.37 -18.72 -1.33
CA SER A 146 2.97 -18.92 0.06
C SER A 146 2.25 -20.26 0.20
N ARG A 147 2.71 -21.12 1.11
CA ARG A 147 2.01 -22.38 1.46
C ARG A 147 0.70 -22.13 2.22
N SER A 148 0.45 -20.88 2.62
CA SER A 148 -0.77 -20.45 3.30
C SER A 148 -1.83 -19.99 2.29
N GLY A 149 -3.10 -19.90 2.71
CA GLY A 149 -4.21 -19.38 1.90
C GLY A 149 -4.01 -17.94 1.38
N GLN A 150 -2.94 -17.25 1.78
CA GLN A 150 -2.59 -15.89 1.38
C GLN A 150 -1.88 -15.81 0.02
N GLY A 151 -1.53 -16.95 -0.61
CA GLY A 151 -0.85 -16.96 -1.92
C GLY A 151 -1.62 -16.22 -3.01
N ARG A 152 -2.97 -16.32 -3.00
CA ARG A 152 -3.83 -15.57 -3.92
C ARG A 152 -3.75 -14.06 -3.67
N GLU A 153 -3.87 -13.63 -2.42
CA GLU A 153 -3.82 -12.19 -2.07
C GLU A 153 -2.45 -11.56 -2.40
N LEU A 154 -1.35 -12.29 -2.21
CA LEU A 154 -0.02 -11.82 -2.58
C LEU A 154 0.15 -11.72 -4.10
N SER A 155 -0.44 -12.64 -4.87
CA SER A 155 -0.47 -12.56 -6.33
C SER A 155 -1.30 -11.37 -6.81
N GLU A 156 -2.49 -11.17 -6.23
CA GLU A 156 -3.34 -10.02 -6.51
C GLU A 156 -2.63 -8.71 -6.19
N LEU A 157 -1.94 -8.63 -5.04
CA LEU A 157 -1.13 -7.47 -4.67
C LEU A 157 -0.02 -7.18 -5.69
N ARG A 158 0.72 -8.21 -6.13
CA ARG A 158 1.77 -8.02 -7.16
C ARG A 158 1.17 -7.44 -8.44
N GLN A 159 0.02 -7.95 -8.88
CA GLN A 159 -0.67 -7.43 -10.06
C GLN A 159 -1.10 -5.97 -9.87
N LEU A 160 -1.68 -5.62 -8.72
CA LEU A 160 -2.09 -4.24 -8.42
C LEU A 160 -0.91 -3.26 -8.49
N LEU A 161 0.22 -3.62 -7.89
CA LEU A 161 1.43 -2.77 -7.92
C LEU A 161 1.98 -2.62 -9.35
N GLN A 162 1.97 -3.70 -10.15
CA GLN A 162 2.36 -3.64 -11.57
C GLN A 162 1.43 -2.73 -12.38
N ASP A 163 0.12 -2.86 -12.18
CA ASP A 163 -0.88 -2.04 -12.85
C ASP A 163 -0.72 -0.57 -12.46
N ALA A 164 -0.49 -0.27 -11.19
CA ALA A 164 -0.24 1.08 -10.70
C ALA A 164 1.03 1.70 -11.32
N GLN A 165 2.14 0.95 -11.40
CA GLN A 165 3.34 1.42 -12.09
C GLN A 165 3.09 1.70 -13.59
N ASN A 166 2.35 0.82 -14.26
CA ASN A 166 1.99 0.98 -15.66
C ASN A 166 1.11 2.21 -15.89
N GLN A 167 0.17 2.49 -14.97
CA GLN A 167 -0.64 3.70 -14.99
C GLN A 167 0.22 4.96 -14.81
N ILE A 168 1.21 4.94 -13.90
CA ILE A 168 2.16 6.04 -13.72
C ILE A 168 2.96 6.29 -15.01
N ARG A 169 3.51 5.23 -15.64
CA ARG A 169 4.24 5.34 -16.91
C ARG A 169 3.36 5.95 -18.00
N LYS A 170 2.16 5.39 -18.19
CA LYS A 170 1.18 5.89 -19.16
C LYS A 170 0.78 7.35 -18.91
N ALA A 171 0.52 7.73 -17.66
CA ALA A 171 0.18 9.09 -17.27
C ALA A 171 1.33 10.08 -17.51
N SER A 172 2.58 9.59 -17.52
CA SER A 172 3.74 10.41 -17.81
C SER A 172 3.92 10.73 -19.29
N GLY A 173 3.21 10.04 -20.20
CA GLY A 173 3.26 10.30 -21.64
C GLY A 173 4.57 9.86 -22.30
N PHE A 174 5.26 8.88 -21.71
CA PHE A 174 6.46 8.23 -22.22
C PHE A 174 6.22 6.72 -22.39
#